data_AF-A0A2H0DBL5-F1
#
_entry.id   AF-A0A2H0DBL5-F1
#
_cell.length_a   1.000
_cell.length_b   1.000
_cell.length_c   1.000
_cell.angle_alpha   90.00
_cell.angle_beta   90.00
_cell.angle_gamma   90.00
#
_symmetry.space_group_name_H-M   'P 1'
#
loop_
_entity.id
_entity.type
_entity.pdbx_description
1 polymer ?
#
loop_
_entity_poly.entity_id
_entity_poly.type
_entity_poly.pdbx_seq_one_letter_code
_entity_poly.pdbx_strand_id
1 'polypeptide(L)'
;MPARVRKPKDKAKAEGGVLLVTRWILACLRREVFYTLAQLNQRISALLVRLNQKAFQKIPGSRASQFEALDRAALKSLPRSPYIFMQIKTVKVHLDYHVEIERNYYSVPYALVKKSLQAHFSEGTVRLYHEGQCVAHHVRLFTPGKQSTDKEHMPAHHRAYMDWNPGKFKQRAQNAGPHVLDWVNQKLASKAHPEQAYRSCAGLLSLVKTYNNERLNAACERGLKTGASTFKSIKAILKNNLDQQPTELQLDLLEQLTTHANLRQPHEFH
;
A
#
# COMPACT_ATOMS: atom_id res chain seq x y z
N MET A 1 -0.15 -2.01 -49.72
CA MET A 1 -0.88 -3.09 -49.04
C MET A 1 0.09 -3.88 -48.18
N PRO A 2 -0.27 -4.25 -46.93
CA PRO A 2 0.59 -5.10 -46.10
C PRO A 2 0.78 -6.48 -46.75
N ALA A 3 1.96 -7.08 -46.55
CA ALA A 3 2.28 -8.40 -47.06
C ALA A 3 1.37 -9.48 -46.43
N ARG A 4 0.96 -10.48 -47.22
CA ARG A 4 0.08 -11.54 -46.75
C ARG A 4 0.78 -12.46 -45.75
N VAL A 5 0.03 -12.94 -44.77
CA VAL A 5 0.52 -13.89 -43.76
C VAL A 5 1.06 -15.16 -44.44
N ARG A 6 2.24 -15.64 -44.02
CA ARG A 6 2.94 -16.85 -44.54
C ARG A 6 3.25 -16.83 -46.04
N LYS A 7 3.44 -15.65 -46.65
CA LYS A 7 3.92 -15.50 -48.03
C LYS A 7 5.28 -14.78 -48.04
N PRO A 8 6.42 -15.51 -47.90
CA PRO A 8 7.75 -14.92 -47.78
C PRO A 8 8.13 -14.01 -48.96
N LYS A 9 7.68 -14.36 -50.18
CA LYS A 9 7.94 -13.60 -51.41
C LYS A 9 7.36 -12.17 -51.37
N ASP A 10 6.30 -11.94 -50.59
CA ASP A 10 5.67 -10.62 -50.46
C ASP A 10 6.49 -9.68 -49.53
N LYS A 11 7.55 -10.19 -48.87
CA LYS A 11 8.42 -9.46 -47.92
C LYS A 11 9.85 -9.21 -48.44
N ALA A 12 10.14 -9.56 -49.70
CA ALA A 12 11.50 -9.53 -50.27
C ALA A 12 12.24 -8.19 -50.11
N LYS A 13 11.53 -7.06 -50.18
CA LYS A 13 12.14 -5.72 -49.98
C LYS A 13 12.57 -5.46 -48.53
N ALA A 14 11.79 -5.91 -47.55
CA ALA A 14 12.15 -5.77 -46.14
C ALA A 14 13.31 -6.69 -45.76
N GLU A 15 13.31 -7.94 -46.25
CA GLU A 15 14.43 -8.88 -46.06
C GLU A 15 15.72 -8.36 -46.71
N GLY A 16 15.64 -7.79 -47.92
CA GLY A 16 16.77 -7.12 -48.56
C GLY A 16 17.30 -5.93 -47.75
N GLY A 17 16.42 -5.18 -47.08
CA GLY A 17 16.78 -4.13 -46.14
C GLY A 17 17.57 -4.66 -44.94
N VAL A 18 17.13 -5.78 -44.34
CA VAL A 18 17.85 -6.43 -43.24
C VAL A 18 19.26 -6.86 -43.68
N LEU A 19 19.39 -7.51 -44.84
CA LEU A 19 20.69 -7.93 -45.38
C LEU A 19 21.65 -6.75 -45.60
N LEU A 20 21.12 -5.60 -46.03
CA LEU A 20 21.92 -4.38 -46.17
C LEU A 20 22.46 -3.89 -44.84
N VAL A 21 21.61 -3.81 -43.81
CA VAL A 21 22.02 -3.40 -42.46
C VAL A 21 23.05 -4.39 -41.89
N THR A 22 22.82 -5.70 -42.04
CA THR A 22 23.77 -6.73 -41.60
C THR A 22 25.13 -6.55 -42.27
N ARG A 23 25.17 -6.34 -43.60
CA ARG A 23 26.42 -6.24 -44.35
C ARG A 23 27.19 -4.93 -44.10
N TRP A 24 26.48 -3.81 -43.97
CA TRP A 24 27.10 -2.48 -43.94
C TRP A 24 27.24 -1.88 -42.54
N ILE A 25 26.53 -2.43 -41.56
CA ILE A 25 26.63 -2.02 -40.16
C ILE A 25 27.25 -3.15 -39.34
N LEU A 26 26.55 -4.28 -39.17
CA LEU A 26 27.01 -5.36 -38.28
C LEU A 26 28.37 -5.93 -38.69
N ALA A 27 28.60 -6.14 -39.98
CA ALA A 27 29.89 -6.67 -40.46
C ALA A 27 31.07 -5.71 -40.23
N CYS A 28 30.82 -4.39 -40.18
CA CYS A 28 31.84 -3.39 -39.84
C CYS A 28 32.17 -3.39 -38.35
N LEU A 29 31.16 -3.61 -37.50
CA LEU A 29 31.31 -3.61 -36.04
C LEU A 29 32.02 -4.86 -35.50
N ARG A 30 32.07 -5.96 -36.26
CA ARG A 30 32.53 -7.28 -35.78
C ARG A 30 33.97 -7.35 -35.24
N ARG A 31 34.80 -6.34 -35.51
CA ARG A 31 36.20 -6.25 -35.04
C ARG A 31 36.42 -5.06 -34.11
N GLU A 32 35.37 -4.34 -33.76
CA GLU A 32 35.42 -3.19 -32.85
C GLU A 32 34.95 -3.65 -31.46
N VAL A 33 35.66 -3.22 -30.42
CA VAL A 33 35.29 -3.47 -29.02
C VAL A 33 34.65 -2.21 -28.46
N PHE A 34 33.52 -2.36 -27.78
CA PHE A 34 32.79 -1.27 -27.14
C PHE A 34 32.70 -1.51 -25.65
N TYR A 35 32.95 -0.48 -24.84
CA TYR A 35 32.91 -0.58 -23.38
C TYR A 35 31.61 -0.03 -22.79
N THR A 36 30.81 0.65 -23.61
CA THR A 36 29.48 1.16 -23.22
C THR A 36 28.48 1.05 -24.36
N LEU A 37 27.19 0.95 -24.01
CA LEU A 37 26.10 0.98 -24.99
C LEU A 37 26.07 2.31 -25.77
N ALA A 38 26.45 3.42 -25.13
CA ALA A 38 26.52 4.73 -25.77
C ALA A 38 27.53 4.76 -26.92
N GLN A 39 28.73 4.20 -26.72
CA GLN A 39 29.76 4.09 -27.76
C GLN A 39 29.27 3.25 -28.95
N LEU A 40 28.61 2.13 -28.69
CA LEU A 40 28.03 1.28 -29.73
C LEU A 40 26.96 2.04 -30.52
N ASN A 41 26.03 2.72 -29.84
CA ASN A 41 24.96 3.50 -30.48
C ASN A 41 25.51 4.66 -31.33
N GLN A 42 26.55 5.35 -30.85
CA GLN A 42 27.22 6.39 -31.61
C GLN A 42 27.83 5.82 -32.91
N ARG A 43 28.50 4.66 -32.81
CA ARG A 43 29.12 4.02 -33.98
C ARG A 43 28.09 3.54 -34.99
N ILE A 44 27.00 2.91 -34.53
CA ILE A 44 25.87 2.51 -35.36
C ILE A 44 25.29 3.73 -36.09
N SER A 45 25.12 4.85 -35.39
CA SER A 45 24.56 6.08 -35.96
C SER A 45 25.42 6.62 -37.11
N ALA A 46 26.75 6.63 -36.95
CA ALA A 46 27.68 7.03 -38.01
C ALA A 46 27.61 6.09 -39.23
N LEU A 47 27.57 4.77 -39.01
CA LEU A 47 27.45 3.78 -40.09
C LEU A 47 26.10 3.86 -40.81
N LEU A 48 25.02 4.17 -40.09
CA LEU A 48 23.68 4.37 -40.64
C LEU A 48 23.65 5.57 -41.60
N VAL A 49 24.25 6.70 -41.21
CA VAL A 49 24.40 7.87 -42.10
C VAL A 49 25.14 7.48 -43.38
N ARG A 50 26.27 6.78 -43.26
CA ARG A 50 27.05 6.30 -44.40
C ARG A 50 26.24 5.37 -45.32
N LEU A 51 25.49 4.43 -44.74
CA LEU A 51 24.65 3.50 -45.49
C LEU A 51 23.55 4.24 -46.27
N ASN A 52 22.92 5.24 -45.64
CA ASN A 52 21.83 6.00 -46.26
C ASN A 52 22.31 6.94 -47.36
N GLN A 53 23.51 7.51 -47.23
CA GLN A 53 24.12 8.39 -48.23
C GLN A 53 24.74 7.63 -49.41
N LYS A 54 25.02 6.33 -49.26
CA LYS A 54 25.65 5.52 -50.31
C LYS A 54 24.78 5.46 -51.57
N ALA A 55 25.40 5.76 -52.72
CA ALA A 55 24.76 5.66 -54.02
C ALA A 55 24.26 4.23 -54.32
N PHE A 56 23.13 4.13 -55.01
CA PHE A 56 22.65 2.85 -55.50
C PHE A 56 23.50 2.32 -56.65
N GLN A 57 23.44 1.01 -56.88
CA GLN A 57 24.19 0.36 -57.97
C GLN A 57 23.49 0.44 -59.33
N LYS A 58 22.15 0.42 -59.35
CA LYS A 58 21.34 0.26 -60.56
C LYS A 58 20.45 1.45 -60.89
N ILE A 59 20.34 2.42 -59.98
CA ILE A 59 19.47 3.59 -60.10
C ILE A 59 20.23 4.82 -59.59
N PRO A 60 19.87 6.04 -60.04
CA PRO A 60 20.52 7.25 -59.56
C PRO A 60 20.15 7.57 -58.10
N GLY A 61 21.02 8.33 -57.44
CA GLY A 61 20.82 8.82 -56.07
C GLY A 61 21.15 7.79 -54.98
N SER A 62 20.62 8.03 -53.79
CA SER A 62 20.85 7.25 -52.57
C SER A 62 19.54 7.06 -51.79
N ARG A 63 19.59 6.28 -50.70
CA ARG A 63 18.41 6.10 -49.83
C ARG A 63 17.98 7.43 -49.21
N ALA A 64 18.95 8.26 -48.82
CA ALA A 64 18.70 9.59 -48.31
C ALA A 64 17.99 10.48 -49.35
N SER A 65 18.44 10.49 -50.62
CA SER A 65 17.79 11.31 -51.65
C SER A 65 16.38 10.84 -51.99
N GLN A 66 16.13 9.51 -51.96
CA GLN A 66 14.77 8.99 -52.16
C GLN A 66 13.85 9.31 -50.98
N PHE A 67 14.34 9.21 -49.75
CA PHE A 67 13.59 9.60 -48.56
C PHE A 67 13.16 11.07 -48.61
N GLU A 68 14.08 11.95 -48.98
CA GLU A 68 13.81 13.38 -49.12
C GLU A 68 12.76 13.68 -50.21
N ALA A 69 12.87 13.00 -51.37
CA ALA A 69 11.99 13.25 -52.50
C ALA A 69 10.57 12.66 -52.34
N LEU A 70 10.43 11.53 -51.62
CA LEU A 70 9.18 10.76 -51.58
C LEU A 70 8.57 10.72 -50.17
N ASP A 71 9.35 10.28 -49.18
CA ASP A 71 8.82 9.98 -47.85
C ASP A 71 8.62 11.24 -47.00
N ARG A 72 9.55 12.21 -47.06
CA ARG A 72 9.55 13.39 -46.17
C ARG A 72 8.26 14.20 -46.23
N ALA A 73 7.70 14.40 -47.41
CA ALA A 73 6.44 15.12 -47.58
C ALA A 73 5.20 14.33 -47.09
N ALA A 74 5.29 13.00 -47.02
CA ALA A 74 4.22 12.13 -46.56
C ALA A 74 4.25 11.86 -45.04
N LEU A 75 5.36 12.20 -44.36
CA LEU A 75 5.50 11.99 -42.92
C LEU A 75 4.74 13.05 -42.10
N LYS A 76 4.13 12.59 -41.01
CA LYS A 76 3.57 13.49 -39.99
C LYS A 76 4.69 14.12 -39.16
N SER A 77 4.41 15.30 -38.60
CA SER A 77 5.29 15.93 -37.62
C SER A 77 5.58 14.99 -36.45
N LEU A 78 6.80 15.04 -35.93
CA LEU A 78 7.18 14.28 -34.74
C LEU A 78 6.28 14.67 -33.56
N PRO A 79 5.62 13.72 -32.88
CA PRO A 79 4.84 14.02 -31.68
C PRO A 79 5.71 14.67 -30.59
N ARG A 80 5.15 15.65 -29.86
CA ARG A 80 5.86 16.35 -28.78
C ARG A 80 6.19 15.45 -27.60
N SER A 81 5.35 14.45 -27.34
CA SER A 81 5.54 13.47 -26.28
C SER A 81 6.06 12.15 -26.85
N PRO A 82 7.07 11.53 -26.22
CA PRO A 82 7.53 10.21 -26.63
C PRO A 82 6.41 9.17 -26.47
N TYR A 83 6.49 8.11 -27.25
CA TYR A 83 5.62 6.96 -27.08
C TYR A 83 5.92 6.29 -25.72
N ILE A 84 4.90 6.17 -24.88
CA ILE A 84 5.02 5.50 -23.58
C ILE A 84 4.53 4.07 -23.74
N PHE A 85 5.42 3.10 -23.54
CA PHE A 85 5.05 1.70 -23.53
C PHE A 85 4.16 1.42 -22.31
N MET A 86 3.05 0.72 -22.56
CA MET A 86 2.07 0.35 -21.54
C MET A 86 1.86 -1.15 -21.57
N GLN A 87 2.02 -1.78 -20.41
CA GLN A 87 1.69 -3.18 -20.20
C GLN A 87 0.28 -3.26 -19.62
N ILE A 88 -0.48 -4.22 -20.14
CA ILE A 88 -1.84 -4.50 -19.68
C ILE A 88 -1.85 -5.91 -19.10
N LYS A 89 -2.28 -6.04 -17.85
CA LYS A 89 -2.37 -7.32 -17.14
C LYS A 89 -3.68 -7.41 -16.36
N THR A 90 -4.34 -8.55 -16.42
CA THR A 90 -5.47 -8.84 -15.52
C THR A 90 -4.95 -9.21 -14.13
N VAL A 91 -5.44 -8.53 -13.09
CA VAL A 91 -5.05 -8.74 -11.68
C VAL A 91 -6.29 -8.95 -10.83
N LYS A 92 -6.18 -9.70 -9.73
CA LYS A 92 -7.28 -9.94 -8.80
C LYS A 92 -7.06 -9.15 -7.52
N VAL A 93 -8.12 -8.53 -7.01
CA VAL A 93 -8.07 -7.80 -5.75
C VAL A 93 -8.08 -8.78 -4.58
N HIS A 94 -7.06 -8.65 -3.73
CA HIS A 94 -6.89 -9.43 -2.51
C HIS A 94 -7.84 -8.94 -1.40
N LEU A 95 -7.93 -9.73 -0.32
CA LEU A 95 -8.87 -9.45 0.78
C LEU A 95 -8.51 -8.16 1.54
N ASP A 96 -7.25 -7.78 1.49
CA ASP A 96 -6.68 -6.55 2.03
C ASP A 96 -6.83 -5.36 1.07
N TYR A 97 -7.75 -5.42 0.09
CA TYR A 97 -8.04 -4.35 -0.88
C TYR A 97 -6.81 -3.88 -1.70
N HIS A 98 -5.82 -4.76 -1.92
CA HIS A 98 -4.68 -4.52 -2.79
C HIS A 98 -4.66 -5.44 -4.02
N VAL A 99 -3.93 -5.02 -5.04
CA VAL A 99 -3.54 -5.86 -6.19
C VAL A 99 -2.01 -5.93 -6.27
N GLU A 100 -1.50 -7.09 -6.65
CA GLU A 100 -0.07 -7.28 -6.85
C GLU A 100 0.33 -7.04 -8.31
N ILE A 101 1.28 -6.14 -8.53
CA ILE A 101 1.93 -5.88 -9.82
C ILE A 101 3.42 -5.89 -9.58
N GLU A 102 4.13 -6.84 -10.22
CA GLU A 102 5.59 -6.99 -10.09
C GLU A 102 6.08 -7.03 -8.63
N ARG A 103 5.40 -7.81 -7.77
CA ARG A 103 5.69 -7.93 -6.33
C ARG A 103 5.46 -6.66 -5.51
N ASN A 104 4.82 -5.65 -6.08
CA ASN A 104 4.39 -4.44 -5.39
C ASN A 104 2.88 -4.39 -5.27
N TYR A 105 2.39 -3.82 -4.18
CA TYR A 105 0.98 -3.85 -3.83
C TYR A 105 0.36 -2.47 -3.97
N TYR A 106 -0.74 -2.39 -4.70
CA TYR A 106 -1.44 -1.13 -4.96
C TYR A 106 -2.87 -1.25 -4.49
N SER A 107 -3.28 -0.32 -3.63
CA SER A 107 -4.63 -0.30 -3.08
C SER A 107 -5.68 0.04 -4.15
N VAL A 108 -6.89 -0.48 -3.96
CA VAL A 108 -8.08 -0.16 -4.75
C VAL A 108 -9.29 -0.01 -3.83
N PRO A 109 -10.37 0.67 -4.26
CA PRO A 109 -11.57 0.79 -3.44
C PRO A 109 -12.03 -0.58 -2.90
N TYR A 110 -12.22 -0.69 -1.59
CA TYR A 110 -12.51 -1.96 -0.92
C TYR A 110 -13.76 -2.68 -1.44
N ALA A 111 -14.70 -1.95 -2.07
CA ALA A 111 -15.87 -2.52 -2.73
C ALA A 111 -15.51 -3.48 -3.89
N LEU A 112 -14.27 -3.42 -4.37
CA LEU A 112 -13.74 -4.24 -5.46
C LEU A 112 -12.98 -5.48 -4.98
N VAL A 113 -12.94 -5.75 -3.67
CA VAL A 113 -12.32 -6.96 -3.10
C VAL A 113 -12.86 -8.21 -3.80
N LYS A 114 -11.95 -9.15 -4.13
CA LYS A 114 -12.18 -10.38 -4.90
C LYS A 114 -12.54 -10.20 -6.39
N LYS A 115 -12.74 -8.97 -6.88
CA LYS A 115 -12.98 -8.70 -8.31
C LYS A 115 -11.67 -8.73 -9.11
N SER A 116 -11.81 -8.88 -10.43
CA SER A 116 -10.69 -8.79 -11.38
C SER A 116 -10.64 -7.40 -12.01
N LEU A 117 -9.44 -6.85 -12.13
CA LEU A 117 -9.16 -5.54 -12.71
C LEU A 117 -8.17 -5.65 -13.86
N GLN A 118 -8.19 -4.68 -14.77
CA GLN A 118 -7.10 -4.48 -15.71
C GLN A 118 -6.10 -3.47 -15.14
N ALA A 119 -4.88 -3.94 -14.91
CA ALA A 119 -3.74 -3.10 -14.57
C ALA A 119 -3.05 -2.63 -15.86
N HIS A 120 -3.04 -1.32 -16.05
CA HIS A 120 -2.35 -0.62 -17.11
C HIS A 120 -1.18 0.10 -16.48
N PHE A 121 0.05 -0.33 -16.76
CA PHE A 121 1.22 0.24 -16.12
C PHE A 121 2.31 0.55 -17.13
N SER A 122 2.98 1.68 -16.91
CA SER A 122 4.04 2.25 -17.73
C SER A 122 5.29 2.48 -16.88
N GLU A 123 6.31 3.15 -17.40
CA GLU A 123 7.51 3.47 -16.63
C GLU A 123 7.21 4.20 -15.32
N GLY A 124 6.29 5.17 -15.29
CA GLY A 124 6.05 5.98 -14.10
C GLY A 124 4.78 5.68 -13.31
N THR A 125 3.79 5.01 -13.91
CA THR A 125 2.43 4.98 -13.36
C THR A 125 1.78 3.61 -13.44
N VAL A 126 0.90 3.35 -12.49
CA VAL A 126 0.00 2.20 -12.45
C VAL A 126 -1.44 2.73 -12.42
N ARG A 127 -2.25 2.34 -13.39
CA ARG A 127 -3.68 2.65 -13.45
C ARG A 127 -4.47 1.35 -13.42
N LEU A 128 -5.50 1.32 -12.59
CA LEU A 128 -6.33 0.14 -12.38
C LEU A 128 -7.73 0.43 -12.89
N TYR A 129 -8.23 -0.46 -13.75
CA TYR A 129 -9.54 -0.32 -14.38
C TYR A 129 -10.46 -1.47 -13.98
N HIS A 130 -11.70 -1.12 -13.62
CA HIS A 130 -12.82 -2.04 -13.48
C HIS A 130 -13.86 -1.69 -14.54
N GLU A 131 -14.22 -2.64 -15.41
CA GLU A 131 -15.28 -2.44 -16.43
C GLU A 131 -15.08 -1.17 -17.30
N GLY A 132 -13.83 -0.84 -17.63
CA GLY A 132 -13.47 0.32 -18.46
C GLY A 132 -13.36 1.65 -17.70
N GLN A 133 -13.70 1.70 -16.41
CA GLN A 133 -13.54 2.88 -15.56
C GLN A 133 -12.25 2.81 -14.75
N CYS A 134 -11.49 3.91 -14.71
CA CYS A 134 -10.29 4.01 -13.87
C CYS A 134 -10.71 4.14 -12.41
N VAL A 135 -10.38 3.13 -11.59
CA VAL A 135 -10.76 3.06 -10.18
C VAL A 135 -9.62 3.43 -9.23
N ALA A 136 -8.38 3.41 -9.70
CA ALA A 136 -7.21 3.83 -8.92
C ALA A 136 -6.03 4.22 -9.83
N HIS A 137 -5.23 5.17 -9.35
CA HIS A 137 -4.01 5.63 -10.01
C HIS A 137 -2.91 5.79 -8.96
N HIS A 138 -1.77 5.15 -9.22
CA HIS A 138 -0.60 5.18 -8.34
C HIS A 138 0.68 5.49 -9.12
N VAL A 139 1.66 6.04 -8.41
CA VAL A 139 3.05 6.08 -8.89
C VAL A 139 3.61 4.66 -8.87
N ARG A 140 4.31 4.25 -9.93
CA ARG A 140 4.90 2.92 -10.00
C ARG A 140 6.06 2.80 -9.01
N LEU A 141 6.04 1.72 -8.23
CA LEU A 141 7.10 1.33 -7.32
C LEU A 141 8.03 0.34 -8.03
N PHE A 142 9.34 0.49 -7.83
CA PHE A 142 10.37 -0.36 -8.42
C PHE A 142 11.05 -1.29 -7.41
N THR A 143 10.98 -0.96 -6.11
CA THR A 143 11.51 -1.82 -5.05
C THR A 143 10.48 -2.87 -4.67
N PRO A 144 10.77 -4.18 -4.82
CA PRO A 144 9.82 -5.26 -4.51
C PRO A 144 9.31 -5.22 -3.05
N GLY A 145 8.07 -5.64 -2.84
CA GLY A 145 7.45 -5.77 -1.53
C GLY A 145 6.94 -4.46 -0.93
N LYS A 146 6.97 -3.35 -1.69
CA LYS A 146 6.43 -2.07 -1.23
C LYS A 146 4.94 -1.98 -1.52
N GLN A 147 4.26 -1.12 -0.75
CA GLN A 147 2.83 -0.88 -0.88
C GLN A 147 2.56 0.59 -1.17
N SER A 148 1.64 0.86 -2.09
CA SER A 148 1.07 2.19 -2.33
C SER A 148 -0.41 2.15 -1.95
N THR A 149 -0.70 2.70 -0.77
CA THR A 149 -2.02 2.62 -0.15
C THR A 149 -2.65 4.00 -0.03
N ASP A 150 -3.79 4.17 -0.70
CA ASP A 150 -4.66 5.32 -0.52
C ASP A 150 -5.62 5.05 0.65
N LYS A 151 -5.81 6.05 1.51
CA LYS A 151 -6.73 5.98 2.65
C LYS A 151 -8.19 5.92 2.19
N GLU A 152 -8.53 6.53 1.06
CA GLU A 152 -9.89 6.55 0.53
C GLU A 152 -10.35 5.16 0.09
N HIS A 153 -9.41 4.32 -0.32
CA HIS A 153 -9.66 2.93 -0.71
C HIS A 153 -10.04 2.03 0.47
N MET A 154 -9.68 2.40 1.70
CA MET A 154 -9.93 1.58 2.89
C MET A 154 -11.41 1.61 3.32
N PRO A 155 -11.96 0.51 3.85
CA PRO A 155 -13.25 0.51 4.54
C PRO A 155 -13.23 1.44 5.77
N ALA A 156 -14.38 2.04 6.10
CA ALA A 156 -14.49 2.99 7.21
C ALA A 156 -13.99 2.42 8.56
N HIS A 157 -14.28 1.14 8.83
CA HIS A 157 -13.80 0.47 10.04
C HIS A 157 -12.26 0.32 10.05
N HIS A 158 -11.64 -0.14 8.96
CA HIS A 158 -10.17 -0.21 8.90
C HIS A 158 -9.50 1.18 8.97
N ARG A 159 -10.12 2.19 8.36
CA ARG A 159 -9.65 3.58 8.44
C ARG A 159 -9.65 4.08 9.88
N ALA A 160 -10.69 3.77 10.66
CA ALA A 160 -10.79 4.13 12.06
C ALA A 160 -9.78 3.39 12.96
N TYR A 161 -9.41 2.16 12.60
CA TYR A 161 -8.43 1.35 13.35
C TYR A 161 -6.98 1.70 13.02
N MET A 162 -6.66 2.25 11.84
CA MET A 162 -5.31 2.76 11.52
C MET A 162 -4.85 3.87 12.46
N ASP A 163 -5.79 4.61 13.08
CA ASP A 163 -5.48 5.59 14.12
C ASP A 163 -5.23 4.97 15.51
N TRP A 164 -5.46 3.67 15.68
CA TRP A 164 -5.34 2.98 16.96
C TRP A 164 -3.90 2.53 17.17
N ASN A 165 -3.11 3.41 17.77
CA ASN A 165 -1.72 3.17 18.17
C ASN A 165 -1.62 3.21 19.72
N PRO A 166 -0.91 2.26 20.37
CA PRO A 166 -0.67 2.27 21.82
C PRO A 166 -0.20 3.62 22.36
N GLY A 167 0.72 4.29 21.65
CA GLY A 167 1.23 5.61 22.04
C GLY A 167 0.13 6.68 22.07
N LYS A 168 -0.74 6.71 21.05
CA LYS A 168 -1.89 7.63 21.01
C LYS A 168 -2.91 7.32 22.12
N PHE A 169 -3.14 6.04 22.42
CA PHE A 169 -4.01 5.66 23.54
C PHE A 169 -3.46 6.13 24.89
N LYS A 170 -2.16 5.94 25.13
CA LYS A 170 -1.49 6.42 26.36
C LYS A 170 -1.56 7.94 26.48
N GLN A 171 -1.25 8.68 25.42
CA GLN A 171 -1.35 10.16 25.44
C GLN A 171 -2.77 10.64 25.76
N ARG A 172 -3.79 10.06 25.10
CA ARG A 172 -5.19 10.42 25.37
C ARG A 172 -5.62 10.05 26.79
N ALA A 173 -5.13 8.93 27.31
CA ALA A 173 -5.40 8.51 28.68
C ALA A 173 -4.74 9.44 29.70
N GLN A 174 -3.50 9.86 29.45
CA GLN A 174 -2.78 10.83 30.28
C GLN A 174 -3.52 12.17 30.37
N ASN A 175 -4.09 12.65 29.26
CA ASN A 175 -4.91 13.87 29.24
C ASN A 175 -6.24 13.71 30.00
N ALA A 176 -6.75 12.49 30.13
CA ALA A 176 -7.98 12.21 30.87
C ALA A 176 -7.71 12.02 32.37
N GLY A 177 -6.52 11.54 32.75
CA GLY A 177 -6.06 11.47 34.13
C GLY A 177 -5.09 10.30 34.40
N PRO A 178 -4.36 10.34 35.54
CA PRO A 178 -3.35 9.33 35.88
C PRO A 178 -3.94 7.91 36.01
N HIS A 179 -5.11 7.76 36.64
CA HIS A 179 -5.73 6.44 36.83
C HIS A 179 -6.33 5.88 35.54
N VAL A 180 -6.69 6.76 34.58
CA VAL A 180 -7.09 6.34 33.23
C VAL A 180 -5.87 5.77 32.48
N LEU A 181 -4.70 6.41 32.62
CA LEU A 181 -3.45 5.93 32.03
C LEU A 181 -3.05 4.57 32.61
N ASP A 182 -3.13 4.38 33.93
CA ASP A 182 -2.82 3.11 34.58
C ASP A 182 -3.72 1.99 34.09
N TRP A 183 -5.03 2.25 33.96
CA TRP A 183 -5.96 1.28 33.41
C TRP A 183 -5.61 0.89 31.97
N VAL A 184 -5.29 1.87 31.12
CA VAL A 184 -4.92 1.62 29.71
C VAL A 184 -3.62 0.84 29.63
N ASN A 185 -2.62 1.16 30.46
CA ASN A 185 -1.37 0.42 30.54
C ASN A 185 -1.60 -1.04 30.97
N GLN A 186 -2.38 -1.27 32.04
CA GLN A 186 -2.72 -2.62 32.49
C GLN A 186 -3.47 -3.41 31.42
N LYS A 187 -4.43 -2.80 30.71
CA LYS A 187 -5.18 -3.49 29.66
C LYS A 187 -4.35 -3.82 28.43
N LEU A 188 -3.48 -2.92 27.99
CA LEU A 188 -2.56 -3.17 26.88
C LEU A 188 -1.55 -4.28 27.26
N ALA A 189 -1.08 -4.33 28.51
CA ALA A 189 -0.17 -5.36 29.00
C ALA A 189 -0.85 -6.72 29.27
N SER A 190 -2.15 -6.74 29.58
CA SER A 190 -2.90 -7.98 29.89
C SER A 190 -3.12 -8.90 28.69
N LYS A 191 -2.85 -8.44 27.47
CA LYS A 191 -3.04 -9.21 26.23
C LYS A 191 -1.70 -9.45 25.57
N ALA A 192 -1.48 -10.67 25.07
CA ALA A 192 -0.29 -11.03 24.31
C ALA A 192 -0.09 -10.14 23.06
N HIS A 193 -1.20 -9.70 22.45
CA HIS A 193 -1.20 -8.72 21.36
C HIS A 193 -1.99 -7.47 21.78
N PRO A 194 -1.35 -6.29 21.89
CA PRO A 194 -1.99 -5.04 22.30
C PRO A 194 -3.23 -4.65 21.49
N GLU A 195 -3.26 -5.03 20.21
CA GLU A 195 -4.37 -4.79 19.28
C GLU A 195 -5.72 -5.34 19.80
N GLN A 196 -5.69 -6.45 20.54
CA GLN A 196 -6.87 -7.05 21.16
C GLN A 196 -7.48 -6.17 22.26
N ALA A 197 -6.70 -5.28 22.86
CA ALA A 197 -7.13 -4.35 23.89
C ALA A 197 -7.56 -2.98 23.36
N TYR A 198 -7.27 -2.65 22.08
CA TYR A 198 -7.54 -1.32 21.52
C TYR A 198 -9.03 -0.96 21.54
N ARG A 199 -9.93 -1.92 21.25
CA ARG A 199 -11.38 -1.67 21.30
C ARG A 199 -11.85 -1.26 22.70
N SER A 200 -11.30 -1.90 23.73
CA SER A 200 -11.60 -1.58 25.13
C SER A 200 -11.04 -0.22 25.52
N CYS A 201 -9.81 0.12 25.09
CA CYS A 201 -9.19 1.43 25.34
C CYS A 201 -9.93 2.56 24.63
N ALA A 202 -10.30 2.37 23.35
CA ALA A 202 -11.10 3.31 22.59
C ALA A 202 -12.49 3.51 23.21
N GLY A 203 -13.12 2.42 23.67
CA GLY A 203 -14.39 2.45 24.39
C GLY A 203 -14.31 3.27 25.67
N LEU A 204 -13.30 3.04 26.51
CA LEU A 204 -13.10 3.80 27.75
C LEU A 204 -12.90 5.30 27.46
N LEU A 205 -11.99 5.65 26.55
CA LEU A 205 -11.70 7.05 26.20
C LEU A 205 -12.85 7.76 25.50
N SER A 206 -13.83 7.02 24.96
CA SER A 206 -15.05 7.63 24.42
C SER A 206 -15.96 8.19 25.53
N LEU A 207 -15.89 7.65 26.76
CA LEU A 207 -16.70 8.07 27.90
C LEU A 207 -16.37 9.48 28.39
N VAL A 208 -15.17 10.00 28.09
CA VAL A 208 -14.78 11.40 28.35
C VAL A 208 -15.81 12.37 27.77
N LYS A 209 -16.34 12.08 26.58
CA LYS A 209 -17.32 12.95 25.92
C LYS A 209 -18.66 13.03 26.66
N THR A 210 -19.00 12.00 27.44
CA THR A 210 -20.28 11.90 28.13
C THR A 210 -20.18 12.32 29.60
N TYR A 211 -19.07 11.97 30.27
CA TYR A 211 -18.95 12.11 31.72
C TYR A 211 -17.87 13.08 32.17
N ASN A 212 -17.09 13.68 31.27
CA ASN A 212 -15.90 14.51 31.53
C ASN A 212 -14.66 13.72 32.02
N ASN A 213 -13.50 14.39 32.09
CA ASN A 213 -12.22 13.78 32.45
C ASN A 213 -12.14 13.40 33.94
N GLU A 214 -12.58 14.29 34.83
CA GLU A 214 -12.48 14.12 36.28
C GLU A 214 -13.25 12.90 36.76
N ARG A 215 -14.51 12.77 36.31
CA ARG A 215 -15.35 11.62 36.66
C ARG A 215 -14.79 10.32 36.12
N LEU A 216 -14.28 10.32 34.89
CA LEU A 216 -13.67 9.13 34.31
C LEU A 216 -12.42 8.71 35.09
N ASN A 217 -11.59 9.66 35.52
CA ASN A 217 -10.41 9.38 36.33
C ASN A 217 -10.77 8.79 37.69
N ALA A 218 -11.76 9.36 38.39
CA ALA A 218 -12.26 8.83 39.68
C ALA A 218 -12.89 7.43 39.53
N ALA A 219 -13.64 7.19 38.44
CA ALA A 219 -14.20 5.87 38.18
C ALA A 219 -13.12 4.82 37.89
N CYS A 220 -12.07 5.18 37.16
CA CYS A 220 -10.90 4.33 36.94
C CYS A 220 -10.14 4.06 38.24
N GLU A 221 -9.96 5.06 39.10
CA GLU A 221 -9.33 4.90 40.42
C GLU A 221 -10.09 3.88 41.27
N ARG A 222 -11.41 4.06 41.41
CA ARG A 222 -12.27 3.14 42.16
C ARG A 222 -12.26 1.74 41.56
N GLY A 223 -12.30 1.62 40.23
CA GLY A 223 -12.24 0.34 39.52
C GLY A 223 -10.89 -0.39 39.69
N LEU A 224 -9.77 0.36 39.79
CA LEU A 224 -8.45 -0.20 40.05
C LEU A 224 -8.31 -0.66 41.50
N LYS A 225 -8.79 0.13 42.47
CA LYS A 225 -8.76 -0.23 43.91
C LYS A 225 -9.64 -1.44 44.25
N THR A 226 -10.80 -1.57 43.62
CA THR A 226 -11.76 -2.65 43.90
C THR A 226 -11.55 -3.91 43.04
N GLY A 227 -10.57 -3.90 42.12
CA GLY A 227 -10.38 -4.98 41.14
C GLY A 227 -11.43 -5.03 40.02
N ALA A 228 -12.45 -4.17 40.06
CA ALA A 228 -13.49 -4.02 39.04
C ALA A 228 -12.98 -3.23 37.81
N SER A 229 -11.91 -3.74 37.17
CA SER A 229 -11.16 -3.07 36.10
C SER A 229 -11.64 -3.42 34.68
N THR A 230 -12.88 -3.88 34.49
CA THR A 230 -13.44 -4.11 33.14
C THR A 230 -14.10 -2.84 32.60
N PHE A 231 -14.23 -2.73 31.27
CA PHE A 231 -14.97 -1.60 30.68
C PHE A 231 -16.42 -1.54 31.18
N LYS A 232 -17.08 -2.70 31.34
CA LYS A 232 -18.47 -2.77 31.84
C LYS A 232 -18.58 -2.25 33.27
N SER A 233 -17.63 -2.61 34.14
CA SER A 233 -17.64 -2.17 35.54
C SER A 233 -17.37 -0.67 35.66
N ILE A 234 -16.40 -0.11 34.92
CA ILE A 234 -16.16 1.34 34.93
C ILE A 234 -17.38 2.11 34.41
N LYS A 235 -18.03 1.62 33.34
CA LYS A 235 -19.27 2.21 32.84
C LYS A 235 -20.41 2.13 33.86
N ALA A 236 -20.49 1.04 34.64
CA ALA A 236 -21.47 0.89 35.72
C ALA A 236 -21.20 1.84 36.89
N ILE A 237 -19.93 2.02 37.28
CA ILE A 237 -19.49 2.98 38.30
C ILE A 237 -19.95 4.39 37.93
N LEU A 238 -19.67 4.82 36.70
CA LEU A 238 -20.08 6.14 36.19
C LEU A 238 -21.61 6.28 36.08
N LYS A 239 -22.30 5.23 35.63
CA LYS A 239 -23.77 5.26 35.51
C LYS A 239 -24.47 5.39 36.87
N ASN A 240 -23.92 4.75 37.90
CA ASN A 240 -24.49 4.74 39.24
C ASN A 240 -23.91 5.83 40.14
N ASN A 241 -23.12 6.77 39.60
CA ASN A 241 -22.43 7.84 40.32
C ASN A 241 -21.55 7.36 41.50
N LEU A 242 -21.07 6.11 41.44
CA LEU A 242 -20.20 5.53 42.45
C LEU A 242 -18.79 6.16 42.42
N ASP A 243 -18.45 6.87 41.36
CA ASP A 243 -17.24 7.70 41.25
C ASP A 243 -17.23 8.89 42.21
N GLN A 244 -18.39 9.30 42.76
CA GLN A 244 -18.53 10.46 43.64
C GLN A 244 -18.68 10.09 45.12
N GLN A 245 -18.69 8.80 45.45
CA GLN A 245 -18.82 8.33 46.83
C GLN A 245 -17.43 8.06 47.43
N PRO A 246 -17.25 8.25 48.76
CA PRO A 246 -16.02 7.84 49.44
C PRO A 246 -15.72 6.35 49.18
N THR A 247 -14.45 6.03 48.97
CA THR A 247 -13.99 4.63 48.76
C THR A 247 -13.73 3.91 50.08
N GLU A 248 -13.73 4.63 51.20
CA GLU A 248 -13.73 4.07 52.56
C GLU A 248 -15.12 3.55 52.88
N LEU A 249 -15.35 2.23 52.87
CA LEU A 249 -16.40 1.55 53.66
C LEU A 249 -16.50 0.01 53.48
N GLN A 250 -15.48 -0.69 52.96
CA GLN A 250 -15.61 -2.16 52.80
C GLN A 250 -14.44 -3.02 53.27
N LEU A 251 -13.34 -2.42 53.75
CA LEU A 251 -12.30 -3.18 54.46
C LEU A 251 -12.66 -3.41 55.93
N ASP A 252 -13.26 -2.42 56.61
CA ASP A 252 -13.65 -2.54 58.02
C ASP A 252 -14.69 -3.63 58.30
N LEU A 253 -15.63 -3.87 57.37
CA LEU A 253 -16.64 -4.92 57.56
C LEU A 253 -16.06 -6.33 57.52
N LEU A 254 -14.99 -6.57 56.78
CA LEU A 254 -14.33 -7.88 56.72
C LEU A 254 -13.48 -8.14 57.98
N GLU A 255 -12.78 -7.12 58.49
CA GLU A 255 -12.06 -7.22 59.78
C GLU A 255 -13.02 -7.42 60.97
N GLN A 256 -14.17 -6.74 60.96
CA GLN A 256 -15.22 -6.94 61.96
C GLN A 256 -15.88 -8.33 61.89
N LEU A 257 -15.99 -8.93 60.69
CA LEU A 257 -16.53 -10.29 60.54
C LEU A 257 -15.54 -11.39 60.95
N THR A 258 -14.23 -11.13 60.93
CA THR A 258 -13.21 -12.08 61.38
C THR A 258 -13.00 -12.10 62.91
N THR A 259 -13.59 -11.16 63.64
CA THR A 259 -13.45 -11.02 65.10
C THR A 259 -14.73 -11.42 65.85
N HIS A 260 -15.39 -12.49 65.41
CA HIS A 260 -16.40 -13.17 66.21
C HIS A 260 -15.88 -14.51 66.73
N ALA A 261 -16.06 -14.76 68.03
CA ALA A 261 -15.55 -15.90 68.80
C ALA A 261 -16.06 -17.30 68.37
N ASN A 262 -16.72 -17.43 67.22
CA ASN A 262 -17.40 -18.66 66.78
C ASN A 262 -16.79 -19.32 65.53
N LEU A 263 -15.63 -18.88 65.03
CA LEU A 263 -14.93 -19.57 63.93
C LEU A 263 -14.01 -20.67 64.51
N ARG A 264 -14.48 -21.93 64.46
CA ARG A 264 -13.66 -23.12 64.73
C ARG A 264 -12.58 -23.27 63.67
N GLN A 265 -11.34 -23.53 64.12
CA GLN A 265 -10.19 -23.76 63.22
C GLN A 265 -10.31 -25.08 62.44
N PRO A 266 -9.77 -25.16 61.20
CA PRO A 266 -9.87 -26.33 60.34
C PRO A 266 -8.76 -27.36 60.63
N HIS A 267 -8.70 -27.87 61.85
CA HIS A 267 -7.84 -29.00 62.21
C HIS A 267 -8.65 -30.03 62.99
N GLU A 268 -9.54 -30.76 62.30
CA GLU A 268 -10.12 -32.02 62.79
C GLU A 268 -10.90 -32.69 61.66
N PHE A 269 -10.18 -33.38 60.77
CA PHE A 269 -10.73 -34.51 60.05
C PHE A 269 -9.70 -35.63 60.14
N HIS A 270 -10.03 -36.65 60.93
CA HIS A 270 -9.35 -37.94 60.99
C HIS A 270 -9.56 -38.72 59.69
#